data_AF-A0AAV7ZDH9-F1
#
_entry.id   AF-A0AAV7ZDH9-F1
#
_cell.length_a   1.000
_cell.length_b   1.000
_cell.length_c   1.000
_cell.angle_alpha   90.00
_cell.angle_beta   90.00
_cell.angle_gamma   90.00
#
_symmetry.space_group_name_H-M   'P 1'
#
loop_
_entity.id
_entity.type
_entity.pdbx_description
1 polymer ?
#
loop_
_entity_poly.entity_id
_entity_poly.type
_entity_poly.pdbx_seq_one_letter_code
_entity_poly.pdbx_strand_id
1 'polypeptide(L)'
;MEKKKKKNSQNYSKKKWIVAAGIGILLSGLGYYFYNQQCCEKDLETEERTFVAIKPDGVQRKLIGEIVRRFEKKGLKLVGCKLIQPSRKLAEKHYAEHKGKPFYEGLLDFITSGPVFAMVWEGKEVVSTSRSLIGLTDPKKSPMNTIRGDFGIDVGRNTIHGSDSVESAQREIKLWFSKNELITSSITIEKWINED
;
A
#
# COMPACT_ATOMS: atom_id res chain seq x y z
N MET A 1 -66.72 -12.40 -19.05
CA MET A 1 -65.86 -13.49 -19.60
C MET A 1 -64.68 -13.65 -18.65
N GLU A 2 -64.80 -14.48 -17.62
CA GLU A 2 -64.30 -15.87 -17.58
C GLU A 2 -62.80 -15.90 -17.17
N LYS A 3 -62.49 -15.90 -15.86
CA LYS A 3 -62.12 -17.05 -15.00
C LYS A 3 -61.04 -17.96 -15.62
N LYS A 4 -59.86 -18.13 -14.98
CA LYS A 4 -59.43 -19.24 -14.09
C LYS A 4 -57.87 -19.15 -14.01
N LYS A 5 -57.11 -19.56 -12.99
CA LYS A 5 -57.33 -20.35 -11.76
C LYS A 5 -56.08 -20.22 -10.85
N LYS A 6 -56.34 -20.28 -9.55
CA LYS A 6 -55.44 -20.43 -8.39
C LYS A 6 -54.40 -21.56 -8.53
N LYS A 7 -53.29 -21.45 -7.78
CA LYS A 7 -52.98 -22.39 -6.69
C LYS A 7 -51.99 -21.81 -5.66
N ASN A 8 -52.27 -22.21 -4.42
CA ASN A 8 -51.69 -21.82 -3.14
C ASN A 8 -51.03 -23.08 -2.55
N SER A 9 -49.89 -22.96 -1.86
CA SER A 9 -49.45 -23.85 -0.76
C SER A 9 -48.19 -23.24 -0.14
N GLN A 10 -48.25 -22.51 0.97
CA GLN A 10 -48.28 -23.01 2.36
C GLN A 10 -47.35 -24.21 2.65
N ASN A 11 -46.30 -23.99 3.45
CA ASN A 11 -46.24 -24.42 4.86
C ASN A 11 -44.95 -23.88 5.51
N TYR A 12 -45.04 -22.99 6.51
CA TYR A 12 -45.29 -23.23 7.94
C TYR A 12 -44.17 -23.96 8.67
N SER A 13 -43.50 -23.25 9.59
CA SER A 13 -43.39 -23.71 10.97
C SER A 13 -43.23 -22.53 11.93
N LYS A 14 -44.32 -22.21 12.63
CA LYS A 14 -44.30 -21.47 13.89
C LYS A 14 -43.84 -22.43 14.98
N LYS A 15 -42.86 -22.06 15.82
CA LYS A 15 -42.86 -22.45 17.24
C LYS A 15 -42.31 -21.30 18.10
N LYS A 16 -43.22 -20.69 18.86
CA LYS A 16 -42.93 -20.03 20.15
C LYS A 16 -42.53 -21.10 21.16
N TRP A 17 -41.67 -20.78 22.13
CA TRP A 17 -42.00 -20.79 23.56
C TRP A 17 -41.04 -19.85 24.31
N ILE A 18 -41.63 -19.07 25.20
CA ILE A 18 -40.97 -18.26 26.23
C ILE A 18 -40.62 -19.21 27.41
N VAL A 19 -39.68 -18.75 28.24
CA VAL A 19 -39.35 -19.16 29.62
C VAL A 19 -38.03 -19.94 29.77
N ALA A 20 -36.97 -19.20 30.04
CA ALA A 20 -36.13 -19.44 31.21
C ALA A 20 -35.59 -18.10 31.69
N ALA A 21 -36.15 -17.61 32.79
CA ALA A 21 -35.54 -16.55 33.59
C ALA A 21 -34.28 -17.14 34.24
N GLY A 22 -33.13 -16.49 34.02
CA GLY A 22 -31.85 -16.88 34.62
C GLY A 22 -30.76 -17.07 33.57
N ILE A 23 -29.61 -16.41 33.78
CA ILE A 23 -28.42 -16.31 32.91
C ILE A 23 -28.49 -15.15 31.90
N GLY A 24 -28.77 -13.94 32.41
CA GLY A 24 -28.80 -12.69 31.65
C GLY A 24 -27.49 -11.90 31.60
N ILE A 25 -26.29 -12.48 31.79
CA ILE A 25 -25.04 -11.68 31.88
C ILE A 25 -23.85 -12.18 31.02
N LEU A 26 -23.88 -13.36 30.38
CA LEU A 26 -22.69 -13.85 29.65
C LEU A 26 -22.77 -13.81 28.11
N LEU A 27 -23.91 -13.47 27.53
CA LEU A 27 -24.08 -13.45 26.06
C LEU A 27 -23.95 -12.07 25.41
N SER A 28 -23.84 -10.99 26.18
CA SER A 28 -23.57 -9.65 25.64
C SER A 28 -22.09 -9.48 25.24
N GLY A 29 -21.17 -10.13 25.94
CA GLY A 29 -19.73 -10.06 25.64
C GLY A 29 -19.36 -10.74 24.31
N LEU A 30 -19.83 -11.97 24.09
CA LEU A 30 -19.60 -12.68 22.81
C LEU A 30 -20.38 -12.02 21.66
N GLY A 31 -21.63 -11.65 21.87
CA GLY A 31 -22.44 -10.99 20.84
C GLY A 31 -21.84 -9.65 20.37
N TYR A 32 -21.30 -8.85 21.30
CA TYR A 32 -20.60 -7.61 20.97
C TYR A 32 -19.24 -7.86 20.31
N TYR A 33 -18.53 -8.92 20.72
CA TYR A 33 -17.26 -9.32 20.10
C TYR A 33 -17.46 -9.81 18.65
N PHE A 34 -18.50 -10.61 18.39
CA PHE A 34 -18.85 -11.08 17.05
C PHE A 34 -19.46 -9.96 16.18
N TYR A 35 -20.24 -9.03 16.75
CA TYR A 35 -20.77 -7.87 16.02
C TYR A 35 -19.66 -6.89 15.60
N ASN A 36 -18.69 -6.63 16.48
CA ASN A 36 -17.51 -5.82 16.14
C ASN A 36 -16.60 -6.51 15.10
N GLN A 37 -16.45 -7.84 15.14
CA GLN A 37 -15.75 -8.58 14.07
C GLN A 37 -16.44 -8.44 12.72
N GLN A 38 -17.77 -8.58 12.68
CA GLN A 38 -18.56 -8.53 11.44
C GLN A 38 -18.53 -7.13 10.78
N CYS A 39 -18.43 -6.04 11.55
CA CYS A 39 -18.31 -4.69 11.00
C CYS A 39 -16.91 -4.38 10.45
N CYS A 40 -15.86 -5.01 10.98
CA CYS A 40 -14.48 -4.84 10.50
C CYS A 40 -14.17 -5.65 9.23
N GLU A 41 -15.05 -6.60 8.88
CA GLU A 41 -14.88 -7.53 7.76
C GLU A 41 -15.68 -7.12 6.52
N LYS A 42 -16.28 -5.92 6.53
CA LYS A 42 -16.73 -5.28 5.28
C LYS A 42 -15.49 -5.01 4.45
N ASP A 43 -15.27 -5.88 3.46
CA ASP A 43 -14.45 -5.70 2.27
C ASP A 43 -13.64 -4.39 2.30
N LEU A 44 -12.52 -4.42 3.05
CA LEU A 44 -11.43 -3.49 2.83
C LEU A 44 -10.92 -3.82 1.43
N GLU A 45 -11.59 -3.27 0.41
CA GLU A 45 -11.02 -3.12 -0.90
C GLU A 45 -9.66 -2.49 -0.64
N THR A 46 -8.59 -3.27 -0.79
CA THR A 46 -7.28 -2.84 -0.32
C THR A 46 -6.91 -1.67 -1.19
N GLU A 47 -7.01 -0.47 -0.62
CA GLU A 47 -6.57 0.80 -1.20
C GLU A 47 -5.26 0.57 -1.95
N GLU A 48 -5.11 1.25 -3.09
CA GLU A 48 -3.94 1.06 -3.96
C GLU A 48 -2.64 1.24 -3.16
N ARG A 49 -1.66 0.37 -3.41
CA ARG A 49 -0.34 0.43 -2.78
C ARG A 49 0.75 0.57 -3.81
N THR A 50 1.81 1.29 -3.47
CA THR A 50 3.02 1.44 -4.29
C THR A 50 4.29 1.15 -3.50
N PHE A 51 5.31 0.65 -4.18
CA PHE A 51 6.65 0.50 -3.62
C PHE A 51 7.49 1.74 -3.93
N VAL A 52 8.14 2.26 -2.89
CA VAL A 52 9.06 3.41 -2.98
C VAL A 52 10.34 3.06 -2.25
N ALA A 53 11.49 3.38 -2.84
CA ALA A 53 12.79 3.12 -2.21
C ALA A 53 13.71 4.33 -2.33
N ILE A 54 14.21 4.80 -1.20
CA ILE A 54 15.27 5.81 -1.15
C ILE A 54 16.59 5.08 -1.36
N LYS A 55 17.27 5.42 -2.46
CA LYS A 55 18.50 4.79 -2.92
C LYS A 55 19.69 5.15 -2.01
N PRO A 56 20.85 4.48 -2.15
CA PRO A 56 21.98 4.70 -1.25
C PRO A 56 22.45 6.15 -1.20
N ASP A 57 22.41 6.87 -2.32
CA ASP A 57 22.72 8.30 -2.37
C ASP A 57 21.75 9.14 -1.52
N GLY A 58 20.45 8.86 -1.58
CA GLY A 58 19.45 9.55 -0.75
C GLY A 58 19.62 9.28 0.74
N VAL A 59 19.94 8.03 1.11
CA VAL A 59 20.20 7.66 2.50
C VAL A 59 21.47 8.32 3.02
N GLN A 60 22.58 8.25 2.28
CA GLN A 60 23.86 8.87 2.67
C GLN A 60 23.77 10.40 2.79
N ARG A 61 22.90 11.03 1.99
CA ARG A 61 22.62 12.47 2.05
C ARG A 61 21.60 12.86 3.13
N LYS A 62 21.20 11.92 3.99
CA LYS A 62 20.26 12.14 5.11
C LYS A 62 18.88 12.65 4.65
N LEU A 63 18.40 12.22 3.48
CA LEU A 63 17.14 12.67 2.89
C LEU A 63 15.92 11.84 3.31
N ILE A 64 16.08 10.83 4.17
CA ILE A 64 14.97 9.94 4.58
C ILE A 64 13.81 10.75 5.15
N GLY A 65 14.06 11.58 6.17
CA GLY A 65 13.01 12.37 6.82
C GLY A 65 12.31 13.32 5.87
N GLU A 66 13.06 14.01 5.00
CA GLU A 66 12.49 14.96 4.05
C GLU A 66 11.63 14.28 2.99
N ILE A 67 12.06 13.12 2.48
CA ILE A 67 11.27 12.35 1.52
C ILE A 67 10.00 11.79 2.16
N VAL A 68 10.12 11.13 3.31
CA VAL A 68 8.96 10.58 4.04
C VAL A 68 7.94 11.68 4.33
N ARG A 69 8.40 12.83 4.83
CA ARG A 69 7.56 14.01 5.10
C ARG A 69 6.74 14.44 3.88
N ARG A 70 7.26 14.34 2.65
CA ARG A 70 6.51 14.73 1.43
C ARG A 70 5.35 13.78 1.14
N PHE A 71 5.54 12.48 1.35
CA PHE A 71 4.47 11.49 1.20
C PHE A 71 3.42 11.63 2.32
N GLU A 72 3.86 11.80 3.57
CA GLU A 72 2.95 12.03 4.70
C GLU A 72 2.13 13.32 4.53
N LYS A 73 2.78 14.42 4.12
CA LYS A 73 2.11 15.71 3.90
C LYS A 73 1.11 15.65 2.74
N LYS A 74 1.29 14.74 1.78
CA LYS A 74 0.31 14.48 0.71
C LYS A 74 -0.94 13.77 1.23
N GLY A 75 -0.88 13.15 2.41
CA GLY A 75 -1.96 12.36 3.00
C GLY A 75 -1.83 10.85 2.73
N LEU A 76 -0.71 10.39 2.19
CA LEU A 76 -0.48 8.97 1.92
C LEU A 76 -0.17 8.22 3.22
N LYS A 77 -0.65 6.98 3.31
CA LYS A 77 -0.46 6.15 4.50
C LYS A 77 0.78 5.27 4.35
N LEU A 78 1.70 5.35 5.31
CA LEU A 78 2.84 4.43 5.37
C LEU A 78 2.41 3.10 5.98
N VAL A 79 2.38 2.03 5.18
CA VAL A 79 1.94 0.69 5.62
C VAL A 79 3.08 -0.29 5.85
N GLY A 80 4.30 0.06 5.44
CA GLY A 80 5.50 -0.72 5.73
C GLY A 80 6.76 0.07 5.41
N CYS A 81 7.80 -0.08 6.22
CA CYS A 81 9.11 0.47 5.90
C CYS A 81 10.24 -0.35 6.53
N LYS A 82 11.43 -0.31 5.93
CA LYS A 82 12.65 -0.90 6.49
C LYS A 82 13.90 -0.30 5.87
N LEU A 83 14.95 -0.17 6.67
CA LEU A 83 16.30 0.14 6.22
C LEU A 83 17.07 -1.16 6.01
N ILE A 84 17.49 -1.44 4.77
CA ILE A 84 18.19 -2.69 4.45
C ILE A 84 19.39 -2.45 3.54
N GLN A 85 20.41 -3.30 3.66
CA GLN A 85 21.44 -3.46 2.63
C GLN A 85 20.96 -4.51 1.62
N PRO A 86 20.53 -4.14 0.40
CA PRO A 86 20.01 -5.12 -0.55
C PRO A 86 21.13 -6.04 -1.05
N SER A 87 20.86 -7.35 -1.09
CA SER A 87 21.76 -8.29 -1.75
C SER A 87 21.73 -8.10 -3.27
N ARG A 88 22.81 -8.47 -3.96
CA ARG A 88 22.84 -8.47 -5.43
C ARG A 88 21.73 -9.32 -6.04
N LYS A 89 21.44 -10.48 -5.45
CA LYS A 89 20.33 -11.35 -5.88
C LYS A 89 18.96 -10.65 -5.79
N LEU A 90 18.73 -9.85 -4.75
CA LEU A 90 17.50 -9.05 -4.62
C LEU A 90 17.45 -7.95 -5.70
N ALA A 91 18.57 -7.24 -5.90
CA ALA A 91 18.69 -6.20 -6.91
C ALA A 91 18.49 -6.73 -8.34
N GLU A 92 19.06 -7.88 -8.69
CA GLU A 92 18.87 -8.53 -9.98
C GLU A 92 17.42 -8.91 -10.25
N LYS A 93 16.71 -9.41 -9.23
CA LYS A 93 15.27 -9.71 -9.34
C LYS A 93 14.45 -8.43 -9.54
N HIS A 94 14.80 -7.36 -8.83
CA HIS A 94 14.10 -6.09 -8.93
C HIS A 94 14.31 -5.43 -10.29
N TYR A 95 15.54 -5.46 -10.82
CA TYR A 95 15.89 -4.86 -12.11
C TYR A 95 15.92 -5.85 -13.28
N ALA A 96 15.21 -6.99 -13.18
CA ALA A 96 15.25 -8.05 -14.19
C ALA A 96 14.93 -7.54 -15.61
N GLU A 97 14.02 -6.57 -15.73
CA GLU A 97 13.62 -5.92 -16.98
C GLU A 97 14.72 -5.06 -17.63
N HIS A 98 15.82 -4.82 -16.92
CA HIS A 98 16.97 -4.05 -17.42
C HIS A 98 18.17 -4.94 -17.76
N LYS A 99 18.05 -6.26 -17.57
CA LYS A 99 19.12 -7.20 -17.90
C LYS A 99 19.53 -7.08 -19.37
N GLY A 100 20.84 -7.01 -19.61
CA GLY A 100 21.41 -6.82 -20.95
C GLY A 100 21.53 -5.37 -21.40
N LYS A 101 21.00 -4.39 -20.65
CA LYS A 101 21.24 -2.97 -20.94
C LYS A 101 22.66 -2.57 -20.50
N PRO A 102 23.34 -1.65 -21.21
CA PRO A 102 24.73 -1.27 -20.88
C PRO A 102 24.94 -0.75 -19.45
N PHE A 103 23.90 -0.16 -18.86
CA PHE A 103 23.95 0.39 -17.50
C PHE A 103 23.57 -0.59 -16.40
N TYR A 104 23.19 -1.84 -16.75
CA TYR A 104 22.62 -2.79 -15.80
C TYR A 104 23.60 -3.14 -14.67
N GLU A 105 24.85 -3.47 -14.99
CA GLU A 105 25.85 -3.80 -13.97
C GLU A 105 26.14 -2.62 -13.04
N GLY A 106 26.34 -1.42 -13.59
CA GLY A 106 26.52 -0.21 -12.79
C GLY A 106 25.32 0.14 -11.91
N LEU A 107 24.10 -0.20 -12.34
CA LEU A 107 22.88 -0.06 -11.54
C LEU A 107 22.86 -1.04 -10.36
N LEU A 108 23.26 -2.30 -10.59
CA LEU A 108 23.37 -3.30 -9.53
C LEU A 108 24.46 -2.95 -8.52
N ASP A 109 25.64 -2.56 -8.99
CA ASP A 109 26.75 -2.13 -8.15
C ASP A 109 26.34 -0.92 -7.30
N PHE A 110 25.66 0.04 -7.91
CA PHE A 110 25.18 1.20 -7.19
C PHE A 110 24.13 0.86 -6.14
N ILE A 111 23.05 0.15 -6.49
CA ILE A 111 21.95 -0.10 -5.54
C ILE A 111 22.41 -0.99 -4.37
N THR A 112 23.43 -1.83 -4.59
CA THR A 112 24.01 -2.70 -3.56
C THR A 112 25.20 -2.09 -2.82
N SER A 113 25.63 -0.87 -3.17
CA SER A 113 26.77 -0.19 -2.54
C SER A 113 26.51 0.34 -1.13
N GLY A 114 25.24 0.44 -0.72
CA GLY A 114 24.87 1.01 0.58
C GLY A 114 23.41 0.76 0.96
N PRO A 115 22.99 1.26 2.14
CA PRO A 115 21.65 1.01 2.64
C PRO A 115 20.59 1.70 1.79
N VAL A 116 19.46 1.03 1.64
CA VAL A 116 18.24 1.50 0.97
C VAL A 116 17.12 1.57 2.00
N PHE A 117 16.36 2.66 2.00
CA PHE A 117 15.15 2.78 2.80
C PHE A 117 13.94 2.42 1.93
N ALA A 118 13.47 1.18 2.08
CA ALA A 118 12.32 0.65 1.35
C ALA A 118 11.03 0.99 2.09
N MET A 119 9.99 1.37 1.35
CA MET A 119 8.70 1.80 1.88
C MET A 119 7.55 1.25 1.01
N VAL A 120 6.40 1.05 1.65
CA VAL A 120 5.13 0.80 0.98
C VAL A 120 4.16 1.89 1.42
N TRP A 121 3.62 2.62 0.44
CA TRP A 121 2.64 3.67 0.64
C TRP A 121 1.28 3.21 0.12
N GLU A 122 0.22 3.56 0.83
CA GLU A 122 -1.17 3.25 0.51
C GLU A 122 -1.99 4.53 0.34
N GLY A 123 -2.92 4.53 -0.62
CA GLY A 123 -3.91 5.58 -0.84
C GLY A 123 -4.48 5.56 -2.25
N LYS A 124 -5.50 6.39 -2.50
CA LYS A 124 -6.13 6.54 -3.81
C LYS A 124 -5.12 7.00 -4.86
N GLU A 125 -5.02 6.25 -5.97
CA GLU A 125 -4.09 6.51 -7.08
C GLU A 125 -2.64 6.75 -6.61
N VAL A 126 -2.20 6.03 -5.56
CA VAL A 126 -0.90 6.27 -4.93
C VAL A 126 0.26 6.03 -5.89
N VAL A 127 0.15 5.13 -6.87
CA VAL A 127 1.20 4.89 -7.87
C VAL A 127 1.42 6.14 -8.70
N SER A 128 0.37 6.69 -9.32
CA SER A 128 0.46 7.88 -10.16
C SER A 128 0.83 9.13 -9.34
N THR A 129 0.26 9.26 -8.14
CA THR A 129 0.55 10.34 -7.20
C THR A 129 2.01 10.31 -6.75
N SER A 130 2.54 9.13 -6.43
CA SER A 130 3.94 8.96 -6.02
C SER A 130 4.90 9.29 -7.17
N ARG A 131 4.59 8.85 -8.39
CA ARG A 131 5.38 9.22 -9.58
C ARG A 131 5.42 10.74 -9.80
N SER A 132 4.30 11.42 -9.57
CA SER A 132 4.21 12.87 -9.68
C SER A 132 5.03 13.59 -8.59
N LEU A 133 5.01 13.10 -7.35
CA LEU A 133 5.86 13.61 -6.26
C LEU A 133 7.35 13.37 -6.52
N ILE A 134 7.69 12.21 -7.10
CA ILE A 134 9.07 11.82 -7.37
C ILE A 134 9.71 12.67 -8.48
N GLY A 135 8.98 12.92 -9.57
CA GLY A 135 9.51 13.59 -10.76
C GLY A 135 10.13 12.64 -11.79
N LEU A 136 10.57 13.20 -12.92
CA LEU A 136 11.08 12.43 -14.07
C LEU A 136 12.38 11.70 -13.73
N THR A 137 12.71 10.63 -14.48
CA THR A 137 13.91 9.83 -14.22
C THR A 137 15.20 10.63 -14.27
N ASP A 138 15.28 11.59 -15.19
CA ASP A 138 16.36 12.57 -15.30
C ASP A 138 16.05 13.79 -14.40
N PRO A 139 16.83 14.03 -13.33
CA PRO A 139 16.64 15.19 -12.46
C PRO A 139 16.65 16.52 -13.18
N LYS A 140 17.46 16.67 -14.25
CA LYS A 140 17.58 17.92 -15.02
C LYS A 140 16.29 18.28 -15.76
N LYS A 141 15.42 17.29 -15.97
CA LYS A 141 14.10 17.45 -16.60
C LYS A 141 12.96 17.40 -15.59
N SER A 142 13.27 17.15 -14.31
CA SER A 142 12.25 17.05 -13.27
C SER A 142 11.79 18.44 -12.85
N PRO A 143 10.47 18.68 -12.74
CA PRO A 143 9.97 19.96 -12.26
C PRO A 143 10.47 20.29 -10.84
N MET A 144 10.62 21.58 -10.54
CA MET A 144 10.88 22.05 -9.17
C MET A 144 9.78 21.55 -8.21
N ASN A 145 10.15 21.37 -6.94
CA ASN A 145 9.33 20.79 -5.87
C ASN A 145 9.03 19.28 -6.01
N THR A 146 9.48 18.63 -7.08
CA THR A 146 9.56 17.16 -7.11
C THR A 146 10.81 16.69 -6.37
N ILE A 147 10.81 15.46 -5.84
CA ILE A 147 11.96 14.92 -5.09
C ILE A 147 13.23 14.93 -5.96
N ARG A 148 13.13 14.54 -7.23
CA ARG A 148 14.27 14.55 -8.15
C ARG A 148 14.64 15.94 -8.62
N GLY A 149 13.68 16.84 -8.80
CA GLY A 149 13.96 18.23 -9.14
C GLY A 149 14.72 18.97 -8.03
N ASP A 150 14.37 18.70 -6.77
CA ASP A 150 14.98 19.39 -5.63
C ASP A 150 16.29 18.75 -5.18
N PHE A 151 16.45 17.42 -5.32
CA PHE A 151 17.57 16.69 -4.74
C PHE A 151 18.43 15.92 -5.74
N GLY A 152 18.00 15.71 -6.98
CA GLY A 152 18.78 15.02 -7.99
C GLY A 152 19.62 15.98 -8.84
N ILE A 153 20.76 15.50 -9.33
CA ILE A 153 21.57 16.21 -10.33
C ILE A 153 21.78 15.32 -11.56
N ASP A 154 22.23 14.08 -11.34
CA ASP A 154 22.51 13.13 -12.41
C ASP A 154 21.57 11.92 -12.39
N VAL A 155 21.29 11.37 -13.57
CA VAL A 155 20.36 10.24 -13.75
C VAL A 155 20.78 8.99 -12.96
N GLY A 156 22.08 8.74 -12.83
CA GLY A 156 22.62 7.59 -12.06
C GLY A 156 22.58 7.78 -10.54
N ARG A 157 22.25 8.98 -10.06
CA ARG A 157 22.15 9.39 -8.65
C ARG A 157 20.88 10.21 -8.43
N ASN A 158 19.75 9.64 -8.87
CA ASN A 158 18.45 10.30 -8.82
C ASN A 158 17.66 10.02 -7.53
N THR A 159 18.35 9.64 -6.44
CA THR A 159 17.87 9.64 -5.04
C THR A 159 16.78 8.63 -4.66
N ILE A 160 15.78 8.39 -5.52
CA ILE A 160 14.59 7.62 -5.18
C ILE A 160 14.08 6.78 -6.36
N HIS A 161 13.50 5.63 -6.05
CA HIS A 161 12.72 4.77 -6.93
C HIS A 161 11.25 4.78 -6.50
N GLY A 162 10.34 4.65 -7.46
CA GLY A 162 8.93 4.40 -7.21
C GLY A 162 8.34 3.63 -8.39
N SER A 163 7.49 2.65 -8.10
CA SER A 163 6.83 1.79 -9.09
C SER A 163 6.13 2.61 -10.16
N ASP A 164 6.19 2.15 -11.41
CA ASP A 164 5.67 2.87 -12.58
C ASP A 164 4.24 2.47 -12.98
N SER A 165 3.77 1.31 -12.52
CA SER A 165 2.41 0.82 -12.69
C SER A 165 1.94 0.06 -11.44
N VAL A 166 0.62 -0.20 -11.38
CA VAL A 166 0.01 -1.01 -10.31
C VAL A 166 0.58 -2.42 -10.32
N GLU A 167 0.80 -3.00 -11.50
CA GLU A 167 1.38 -4.34 -11.66
C GLU A 167 2.83 -4.38 -11.16
N SER A 168 3.62 -3.37 -11.51
CA SER A 168 4.99 -3.20 -11.00
C SER A 168 5.00 -3.05 -9.48
N ALA A 169 4.10 -2.23 -8.93
CA ALA A 169 3.96 -2.05 -7.49
C ALA A 169 3.66 -3.38 -6.77
N GLN A 170 2.68 -4.15 -7.24
CA GLN A 170 2.34 -5.43 -6.65
C GLN A 170 3.52 -6.42 -6.68
N ARG A 171 4.25 -6.48 -7.80
CA ARG A 171 5.45 -7.32 -7.96
C ARG A 171 6.56 -6.88 -7.00
N GLU A 172 6.83 -5.58 -6.94
CA GLU A 172 7.89 -4.99 -6.12
C GLU A 172 7.58 -5.15 -4.63
N ILE A 173 6.36 -4.88 -4.18
CA ILE A 173 5.95 -5.08 -2.78
C ILE A 173 6.15 -6.54 -2.37
N LYS A 174 5.70 -7.50 -3.19
CA LYS A 174 5.89 -8.95 -2.93
C LYS A 174 7.36 -9.36 -2.90
N LEU A 175 8.21 -8.69 -3.67
CA LEU A 175 9.65 -8.98 -3.71
C LEU A 175 10.38 -8.44 -2.48
N TRP A 176 10.00 -7.25 -2.01
CA TRP A 176 10.71 -6.55 -0.95
C TRP A 176 10.12 -6.80 0.45
N PHE A 177 8.84 -7.10 0.57
CA PHE A 177 8.14 -7.24 1.85
C PHE A 177 7.39 -8.57 1.96
N SER A 178 7.49 -9.18 3.13
CA SER A 178 6.62 -10.27 3.58
C SER A 178 5.31 -9.69 4.13
N LYS A 179 4.24 -10.51 4.16
CA LYS A 179 2.90 -10.04 4.56
C LYS A 179 2.84 -9.47 5.98
N ASN A 180 3.64 -10.01 6.90
CA ASN A 180 3.73 -9.57 8.29
C ASN A 180 4.54 -8.29 8.49
N GLU A 181 5.25 -7.82 7.47
CA GLU A 181 5.91 -6.50 7.48
C GLU A 181 4.96 -5.37 7.03
N LEU A 182 3.72 -5.70 6.62
CA LEU A 182 2.72 -4.75 6.16
C LEU A 182 1.58 -4.65 7.17
N ILE A 183 1.30 -3.42 7.60
CA ILE A 183 0.26 -3.11 8.58
C ILE A 183 -0.97 -2.59 7.85
N THR A 184 -2.12 -3.22 8.10
CA THR A 184 -3.43 -2.72 7.66
C THR A 184 -4.14 -2.11 8.86
N SER A 185 -4.29 -0.79 8.86
CA SER A 185 -5.06 -0.06 9.86
C SER A 185 -5.75 1.15 9.21
N SER A 186 -6.89 1.55 9.78
CA SER A 186 -7.49 2.84 9.44
C SER A 186 -6.68 3.97 10.06
N ILE A 187 -6.62 5.12 9.37
CA ILE A 187 -6.06 6.34 9.92
C ILE A 187 -7.17 7.36 10.11
N THR A 188 -7.17 8.04 11.27
CA THR A 188 -8.24 8.96 11.67
C THR A 188 -8.48 10.11 10.68
N ILE A 189 -7.48 10.42 9.84
CA ILE A 189 -7.52 11.52 8.88
C ILE A 189 -8.12 11.15 7.52
N GLU A 190 -8.37 9.87 7.21
CA GLU A 190 -8.86 9.39 5.90
C GLU A 190 -10.10 10.17 5.43
N LYS A 191 -11.07 10.41 6.33
CA LYS A 191 -12.31 11.15 6.07
C LYS A 191 -12.14 12.63 5.68
N TRP A 192 -10.95 13.20 5.88
CA TRP A 192 -10.63 14.58 5.52
C TRP A 192 -9.77 14.67 4.25
N ILE A 193 -9.32 13.53 3.74
CA ILE A 193 -8.47 13.42 2.54
C ILE A 193 -9.30 12.92 1.36
N ASN A 194 -10.15 11.92 1.60
CA ASN A 194 -10.99 11.31 0.57
C ASN A 194 -12.44 11.78 0.72
N GLU A 195 -13.11 11.99 -0.41
CA GLU A 195 -14.56 12.14 -0.48
C GLU A 195 -15.21 10.74 -0.46
N ASP A 196 -16.37 10.63 0.20
CA ASP A 196 -17.18 9.40 0.27
C ASP A 196 -17.77 8.99 -1.10
#